data_AF-A0A3N1APU0-F1
#
_entry.id   AF-A0A3N1APU0-F1
#
_cell.length_a   1.000
_cell.length_b   1.000
_cell.length_c   1.000
_cell.angle_alpha   90.00
_cell.angle_beta   90.00
_cell.angle_gamma   90.00
#
_symmetry.space_group_name_H-M   'P 1'
#
loop_
_entity.id
_entity.type
_entity.pdbx_description
1 polymer ?
#
loop_
_entity_poly.entity_id
_entity_poly.type
_entity_poly.pdbx_seq_one_letter_code
_entity_poly.pdbx_strand_id
1 'polypeptide(L)' 'MAGTEPVTSPDQHKPGHRKLGRIGAVVSALVLLSMLIGNHEGRVEDIWLIGLAVGLLTIVVGDAVLRRNGLRS' A
#
# COMPACT_ATOMS: atom_id res chain seq x y z
N MET A 1 30.46 12.67 -23.25
CA MET A 1 30.80 12.14 -21.92
C MET A 1 30.15 10.76 -21.81
N ALA A 2 30.92 9.69 -21.89
CA ALA A 2 30.43 8.31 -21.78
C ALA A 2 31.10 7.69 -20.55
N GLY A 3 30.42 7.73 -19.39
CA GLY A 3 31.01 7.27 -18.13
C GLY A 3 30.24 7.54 -16.83
N THR A 4 29.01 8.07 -16.89
CA THR A 4 28.19 8.38 -15.69
C THR A 4 26.95 7.51 -15.56
N GLU A 5 26.89 6.38 -16.26
CA GLU A 5 25.79 5.44 -16.08
C GLU A 5 25.98 4.71 -14.73
N PRO A 6 24.99 4.77 -13.81
CA PRO A 6 25.11 4.11 -12.52
C PRO A 6 25.32 2.61 -12.72
N VAL A 7 26.40 2.06 -12.16
CA VAL A 7 26.61 0.61 -12.13
C VAL A 7 25.63 0.03 -11.09
N THR A 8 24.53 -0.52 -11.58
CA THR A 8 23.54 -1.21 -10.75
C THR A 8 23.79 -2.71 -10.77
N SER A 9 23.59 -3.36 -9.62
CA SER A 9 23.69 -4.82 -9.53
C SER A 9 22.45 -5.48 -10.16
N PRO A 10 22.57 -6.69 -10.75
CA PRO A 10 21.45 -7.35 -11.45
C PRO A 10 20.19 -7.53 -10.58
N ASP A 11 20.34 -7.58 -9.26
CA ASP A 11 19.25 -7.68 -8.28
C ASP A 11 18.45 -6.40 -8.09
N GLN A 12 19.01 -5.20 -8.33
CA GLN A 12 18.29 -3.92 -8.20
C GLN A 12 17.16 -3.77 -9.22
N HIS A 13 17.24 -4.49 -10.34
CA HIS A 13 16.21 -4.52 -11.37
C HIS A 13 15.14 -5.59 -11.13
N LYS A 14 15.24 -6.34 -10.03
CA LYS A 14 14.27 -7.40 -9.74
C LYS A 14 12.89 -6.76 -9.48
N PRO A 15 11.85 -7.15 -10.25
CA PRO A 15 10.52 -6.61 -10.04
C PRO A 15 10.02 -6.99 -8.64
N GLY A 16 9.56 -5.99 -7.89
CA GLY A 16 8.97 -6.21 -6.57
C GLY A 16 7.67 -7.01 -6.62
N HIS A 17 7.29 -7.60 -5.49
CA HIS A 17 6.08 -8.42 -5.36
C HIS A 17 4.80 -7.58 -5.19
N ARG A 18 4.43 -6.79 -6.21
CA ARG A 18 3.30 -5.86 -6.13
C ARG A 18 1.98 -6.54 -5.76
N LYS A 19 1.72 -7.75 -6.27
CA LYS A 19 0.51 -8.51 -5.94
C LYS A 19 0.44 -8.82 -4.44
N LEU A 20 1.55 -9.23 -3.84
CA LEU A 20 1.62 -9.49 -2.40
C LEU A 20 1.44 -8.21 -1.59
N GLY A 21 2.03 -7.09 -2.04
CA GLY A 21 1.84 -5.79 -1.41
C GLY A 21 0.37 -5.35 -1.39
N ARG A 22 -0.37 -5.54 -2.50
CA ARG A 22 -1.81 -5.22 -2.57
C ARG A 22 -2.64 -6.12 -1.66
N ILE A 23 -2.36 -7.42 -1.63
CA ILE A 23 -3.05 -8.37 -0.74
C ILE A 23 -2.79 -7.99 0.72
N GLY A 24 -1.52 -7.73 1.08
CA GLY A 24 -1.14 -7.33 2.42
C GLY A 24 -1.88 -6.07 2.88
N ALA A 25 -1.93 -5.03 2.06
CA ALA A 25 -2.66 -3.80 2.38
C ALA A 25 -4.18 -4.01 2.55
N VAL A 26 -4.81 -4.84 1.71
CA VAL A 26 -6.24 -5.17 1.85
C VAL A 26 -6.49 -5.97 3.13
N VAL A 27 -5.67 -6.98 3.41
CA VAL A 27 -5.78 -7.78 4.65
C VAL A 27 -5.58 -6.90 5.88
N SER A 28 -4.57 -6.03 5.89
CA SER A 28 -4.35 -5.08 6.98
C SER A 28 -5.55 -4.14 7.18
N ALA A 29 -6.14 -3.62 6.10
CA ALA A 29 -7.34 -2.78 6.19
C ALA A 29 -8.53 -3.56 6.80
N LEU A 30 -8.75 -4.81 6.40
CA LEU A 30 -9.81 -5.66 6.98
C LEU A 30 -9.57 -5.94 8.47
N VAL A 31 -8.32 -6.19 8.86
CA VAL A 31 -7.96 -6.37 10.28
C VAL A 31 -8.25 -5.09 11.07
N LEU A 32 -7.83 -3.92 10.59
CA LEU A 32 -8.12 -2.65 11.24
C LEU A 32 -9.63 -2.40 11.42
N LEU A 33 -10.44 -2.73 10.39
CA LEU A 33 -11.90 -2.61 10.49
C LEU A 33 -12.52 -3.63 11.43
N SER A 34 -11.96 -4.85 11.51
CA SER A 34 -12.42 -5.86 12.48
C SER A 34 -12.19 -5.43 13.92
N MET A 35 -11.16 -4.61 14.17
CA MET A 35 -10.86 -4.05 15.48
C MET A 35 -11.90 -3.02 15.94
N LEU A 36 -12.83 -2.57 15.09
CA LEU A 36 -13.95 -1.73 15.53
C LEU A 36 -14.98 -2.50 16.38
N ILE A 37 -14.90 -3.83 16.38
CA ILE A 37 -15.79 -4.69 17.16
C ILE A 37 -15.12 -4.94 18.51
N GLY A 38 -15.58 -4.27 19.57
CA GLY A 38 -14.97 -4.46 20.89
C GLY A 38 -15.40 -3.44 21.93
N ASN A 39 -14.62 -3.34 22.99
CA ASN A 39 -14.88 -2.53 24.17
C ASN A 39 -14.35 -1.10 24.04
N HIS A 40 -14.79 -0.37 23.00
CA HIS A 40 -14.31 0.97 22.74
C HIS A 40 -15.09 1.96 23.59
N GLU A 41 -14.44 2.62 24.54
CA GLU A 41 -15.08 3.64 25.39
C GLU A 41 -14.99 5.06 24.81
N GLY A 42 -14.27 5.24 23.70
CA GLY A 42 -14.11 6.54 23.04
C GLY A 42 -13.96 6.42 21.52
N ARG A 43 -14.17 7.54 20.82
CA ARG A 43 -14.20 7.58 19.35
C ARG A 43 -12.85 7.84 18.70
N VAL A 44 -11.82 8.19 19.48
CA VAL A 44 -10.50 8.53 18.94
C VAL A 44 -9.87 7.30 18.28
N GLU A 45 -9.98 6.13 18.91
CA GLU A 45 -9.48 4.86 18.36
C GLU A 45 -10.18 4.53 17.04
N ASP A 46 -11.52 4.61 16.99
CA ASP A 46 -12.30 4.36 15.78
C ASP A 46 -11.86 5.25 14.61
N ILE A 47 -11.63 6.54 14.88
CA ILE A 47 -11.20 7.51 13.85
C ILE A 47 -9.86 7.09 13.26
N TRP A 48 -8.91 6.64 14.09
CA TRP A 48 -7.61 6.17 13.62
C TRP A 48 -7.70 4.84 12.87
N LEU A 49 -8.47 3.87 13.37
CA LEU A 49 -8.68 2.58 12.71
C LEU A 49 -9.30 2.76 11.32
N ILE A 50 -10.38 3.55 11.23
CA ILE A 50 -11.04 3.88 9.97
C ILE A 50 -10.11 4.68 9.06
N GLY A 51 -9.44 5.71 9.59
CA GLY A 51 -8.53 6.56 8.82
C GLY A 51 -7.38 5.78 8.19
N LEU A 52 -6.75 4.88 8.94
CA LEU A 52 -5.68 4.01 8.45
C LEU A 52 -6.20 2.99 7.42
N ALA A 53 -7.36 2.37 7.66
CA ALA A 53 -7.95 1.44 6.71
C ALA A 53 -8.28 2.14 5.38
N VAL A 54 -8.93 3.31 5.42
CA VAL A 54 -9.23 4.13 4.24
C VAL A 54 -7.94 4.57 3.54
N GLY A 55 -6.91 4.98 4.28
CA GLY A 55 -5.61 5.34 3.73
C GLY A 55 -4.96 4.21 2.93
N LEU A 56 -4.89 3.01 3.50
CA LEU A 56 -4.35 1.83 2.83
C LEU A 56 -5.10 1.48 1.54
N LEU A 57 -6.44 1.47 1.60
CA LEU A 57 -7.27 1.16 0.43
C LEU A 57 -7.12 2.24 -0.65
N THR A 58 -7.05 3.52 -0.26
CA THR A 58 -6.83 4.63 -1.20
C THR A 58 -5.50 4.49 -1.94
N ILE A 59 -4.43 4.11 -1.25
CA ILE A 59 -3.11 3.88 -1.87
C ILE A 59 -3.17 2.74 -2.89
N VAL A 60 -3.76 1.59 -2.51
CA VAL A 60 -3.82 0.41 -3.40
C VAL A 60 -4.72 0.66 -4.61
N VAL A 61 -5.88 1.27 -4.39
CA VAL A 61 -6.80 1.64 -5.47
C VAL A 61 -6.14 2.69 -6.36
N GLY A 62 -5.50 3.72 -5.79
CA GLY A 62 -4.76 4.74 -6.51
C GLY A 62 -3.66 4.16 -7.38
N ASP A 63 -2.82 3.26 -6.86
CA ASP A 63 -1.80 2.54 -7.63
C ASP A 63 -2.42 1.74 -8.78
N ALA A 64 -3.54 1.04 -8.54
CA ALA A 64 -4.23 0.30 -9.58
C ALA A 64 -4.81 1.21 -10.68
N VAL A 65 -5.42 2.34 -10.28
CA VAL A 65 -5.99 3.37 -11.16
C VAL A 65 -4.91 4.02 -12.02
N LEU A 66 -3.80 4.42 -11.40
CA LEU A 66 -2.74 5.14 -12.10
C LEU A 66 -2.04 4.23 -13.13
N ARG A 67 -1.89 2.94 -12.80
CA ARG A 67 -1.32 1.95 -13.73
C ARG A 67 -2.26 1.55 -14.86
N ARG A 68 -3.57 1.44 -14.64
CA ARG A 68 -4.53 1.24 -15.74
C ARG A 68 -4.54 2.44 -16.70
N ASN A 69 -4.24 3.64 -16.19
CA ASN A 69 -4.15 4.88 -16.95
C ASN A 69 -2.79 5.10 -17.64
N GLY A 70 -1.88 4.12 -17.58
CA GLY A 70 -0.63 4.16 -18.34
C GLY A 70 0.63 4.47 -17.55
N LEU A 71 0.58 4.58 -16.22
CA LEU A 71 1.81 4.62 -15.41
C LEU A 71 2.56 3.30 -15.56
N ARG A 72 3.68 3.34 -16.29
CA ARG A 72 4.60 2.23 -16.47
C ARG A 72 5.65 2.27 -15.36
N SER A 73 5.96 1.07 -14.85
CA SER A 73 6.97 0.84 -13.82
C SER A 73 8.38 0.96 -14.39
#